data_AF-A0A3M5J107-F1
#
_entry.id   AF-A0A3M5J107-F1
#
_cell.length_a   1.000
_cell.length_b   1.000
_cell.length_c   1.000
_cell.angle_alpha   90.00
_cell.angle_beta   90.00
_cell.angle_gamma   90.00
#
_symmetry.space_group_name_H-M   'P 1'
#
loop_
_entity.id
_entity.type
_entity.pdbx_description
1 polymer ?
#
loop_
_entity_poly.entity_id
_entity_poly.type
_entity_poly.pdbx_seq_one_letter_code
_entity_poly.pdbx_strand_id
1 'polypeptide(L)'
;MFRGYFFHGMPDLSLTTVNVRDVAAAHIIAANKVDAQGRYILAEQHMISFVEIAGIVRRLHRRPWLLPRYRIPHAIVRLIGPFFGLTQDYLSKHLGIRFVVDNQRSLNDLGIKYRSITETLTDHYRCWDMQRQLNSQANEKLRS
;
A
#
# COMPACT_ATOMS: atom_id res chain seq x y z
N MET A 1 7.28 -5.92 2.55
CA MET A 1 7.86 -5.83 1.19
C MET A 1 9.30 -5.30 1.18
N PHE A 2 9.58 -4.09 1.68
CA PHE A 2 10.90 -3.42 1.52
C PHE A 2 12.12 -4.17 2.11
N ARG A 3 11.92 -5.17 2.98
CA ARG A 3 13.02 -6.03 3.48
C ARG A 3 13.60 -6.98 2.43
N GLY A 4 12.98 -7.12 1.26
CA GLY A 4 13.48 -7.99 0.18
C GLY A 4 12.98 -9.44 0.21
N TYR A 5 12.08 -9.78 1.11
CA TYR A 5 11.51 -11.13 1.22
C TYR A 5 10.85 -11.62 -0.09
N PHE A 6 10.33 -10.68 -0.89
CA PHE A 6 9.63 -10.97 -2.14
C PHE A 6 10.48 -10.68 -3.40
N PHE A 7 11.81 -10.75 -3.32
CA PHE A 7 12.65 -10.40 -4.48
C PHE A 7 12.43 -11.32 -5.70
N HIS A 8 12.10 -12.59 -5.46
CA HIS A 8 11.81 -13.58 -6.51
C HIS A 8 10.53 -13.30 -7.29
N GLY A 9 9.66 -12.45 -6.76
CA GLY A 9 8.38 -12.13 -7.37
C GLY A 9 7.30 -11.89 -6.33
N MET A 10 6.19 -11.35 -6.81
CA MET A 10 5.03 -11.05 -5.98
C MET A 10 3.79 -11.73 -6.56
N PRO A 11 2.88 -12.26 -5.73
CA PRO A 11 1.53 -12.57 -6.16
C PRO A 11 0.88 -11.37 -6.84
N ASP A 12 0.02 -11.60 -7.83
CA ASP A 12 -0.74 -10.54 -8.48
C ASP A 12 -1.87 -10.04 -7.56
N LEU A 13 -1.48 -9.31 -6.52
CA LEU A 13 -2.38 -8.69 -5.55
C LEU A 13 -2.36 -7.19 -5.77
N SER A 14 -3.56 -6.62 -5.84
CA SER A 14 -3.78 -5.17 -5.95
C SER A 14 -4.48 -4.67 -4.71
N LEU A 15 -4.20 -3.43 -4.31
CA LEU A 15 -4.77 -2.81 -3.13
C LEU A 15 -5.49 -1.52 -3.50
N THR A 16 -6.62 -1.26 -2.86
CA THR A 16 -7.16 0.10 -2.75
C THR A 16 -6.33 0.85 -1.72
N THR A 17 -5.86 2.05 -2.07
CA THR A 17 -4.94 2.82 -1.24
C THR A 17 -5.51 4.19 -0.93
N VAL A 18 -5.19 4.71 0.25
CA VAL A 18 -5.51 6.08 0.65
C VAL A 18 -4.41 6.62 1.56
N ASN A 19 -4.13 7.91 1.49
CA ASN A 19 -3.24 8.57 2.44
C ASN A 19 -3.99 8.82 3.76
N VAL A 20 -3.40 8.41 4.88
CA VAL A 20 -4.01 8.59 6.22
C VAL A 20 -4.26 10.06 6.58
N ARG A 21 -3.49 10.99 6.00
CA ARG A 21 -3.72 12.44 6.16
C ARG A 21 -5.02 12.89 5.50
N ASP A 22 -5.35 12.32 4.34
CA ASP A 22 -6.58 12.64 3.62
C ASP A 22 -7.79 12.03 4.37
N VAL A 23 -7.62 10.85 4.95
CA VAL A 23 -8.63 10.22 5.83
C VAL A 23 -8.88 11.09 7.07
N ALA A 24 -7.83 11.58 7.73
CA ALA A 24 -7.98 12.45 8.89
C ALA A 24 -8.68 13.78 8.54
N ALA A 25 -8.29 14.40 7.41
CA ALA A 25 -8.96 15.61 6.92
C ALA A 25 -10.45 15.35 6.62
N ALA A 26 -10.77 14.21 6.00
CA ALA A 26 -12.15 13.82 5.74
C ALA A 26 -12.98 13.66 7.01
N HIS A 27 -12.42 13.06 8.07
CA HIS A 27 -13.10 12.97 9.36
C HIS A 27 -13.40 14.35 9.95
N ILE A 28 -12.43 15.27 9.93
CA ILE A 28 -12.62 16.63 10.45
C ILE A 28 -13.67 17.39 9.65
N ILE A 29 -13.63 17.30 8.31
CA ILE A 29 -14.59 17.98 7.43
C ILE A 29 -15.99 17.42 7.65
N ALA A 30 -16.14 16.09 7.62
CA ALA A 30 -17.43 15.45 7.80
C ALA A 30 -18.05 15.76 9.18
N ALA A 31 -17.24 15.88 10.24
CA ALA A 31 -17.72 16.25 11.56
C ALA A 31 -18.24 17.68 11.66
N ASN A 32 -17.75 18.61 10.83
CA ASN A 32 -18.13 20.03 10.86
C ASN A 32 -19.15 20.42 9.78
N LYS A 33 -19.47 19.50 8.86
CA LYS A 33 -20.31 19.78 7.70
C LYS A 33 -21.73 19.27 7.94
N VAL A 34 -22.69 20.20 8.06
CA VAL A 34 -24.09 19.91 8.45
C VAL A 34 -24.79 18.98 7.46
N ASP A 35 -24.45 19.07 6.17
CA ASP A 35 -24.99 18.26 5.08
C ASP A 35 -24.19 16.96 4.83
N ALA A 36 -23.12 16.69 5.58
CA ALA A 36 -22.40 15.43 5.48
C ALA A 36 -23.27 14.30 6.04
N GLN A 37 -23.54 13.28 5.21
CA GLN A 37 -24.44 12.18 5.58
C GLN A 37 -24.10 10.84 4.91
N GLY A 38 -24.49 9.75 5.58
CA GLY A 38 -24.31 8.40 5.07
C GLY A 38 -22.85 7.96 5.02
N ARG A 39 -22.46 7.27 3.95
CA ARG A 39 -21.13 6.65 3.80
C ARG A 39 -20.28 7.36 2.75
N TYR A 40 -19.03 7.63 3.12
CA TYR A 40 -17.97 8.10 2.23
C TYR A 40 -16.93 7.00 2.00
N ILE A 41 -16.47 6.87 0.75
CA ILE A 41 -15.37 5.99 0.39
C ILE A 41 -14.14 6.84 0.12
N LEU A 42 -13.08 6.60 0.89
CA LEU A 42 -11.82 7.34 0.80
C LEU A 42 -10.77 6.40 0.23
N ALA A 43 -10.52 6.50 -1.07
CA ALA A 43 -9.49 5.72 -1.76
C ALA A 43 -9.08 6.39 -3.07
N GLU A 44 -7.90 6.05 -3.55
CA GLU A 44 -7.51 6.20 -4.94
C GLU A 44 -8.50 5.45 -5.85
N GLN A 45 -8.85 6.06 -6.97
CA GLN A 45 -9.84 5.53 -7.90
C GLN A 45 -9.41 4.18 -8.49
N HIS A 46 -8.11 4.00 -8.71
CA HIS A 46 -7.54 2.76 -9.24
C HIS A 46 -6.73 2.03 -8.18
N MET A 47 -6.92 0.71 -8.11
CA MET A 47 -6.08 -0.15 -7.29
C MET A 47 -4.64 -0.18 -7.81
N ILE A 48 -3.68 -0.31 -6.90
CA ILE A 48 -2.27 -0.42 -7.24
C ILE A 48 -1.74 -1.81 -6.85
N SER A 49 -1.01 -2.46 -7.77
CA SER A 49 -0.36 -3.74 -7.48
C SER A 49 0.96 -3.55 -6.74
N PHE A 50 1.36 -4.56 -5.97
CA PHE A 50 2.64 -4.51 -5.25
C PHE A 50 3.87 -4.35 -6.16
N VAL A 51 3.81 -4.83 -7.41
CA VAL A 51 4.88 -4.61 -8.40
C VAL A 51 4.97 -3.14 -8.80
N GLU A 52 3.83 -2.44 -8.92
CA GLU A 52 3.79 -1.00 -9.18
C GLU A 52 4.29 -0.20 -7.98
N ILE A 53 3.86 -0.57 -6.76
CA ILE A 53 4.40 0.01 -5.51
C ILE A 53 5.92 -0.14 -5.48
N ALA A 54 6.43 -1.35 -5.75
CA ALA A 54 7.85 -1.63 -5.80
C ALA A 54 8.56 -0.79 -6.87
N GLY A 55 7.93 -0.55 -8.03
CA GLY A 55 8.43 0.33 -9.08
C GLY A 55 8.60 1.78 -8.62
N ILE A 56 7.58 2.33 -7.94
CA ILE A 56 7.60 3.70 -7.40
C ILE A 56 8.75 3.88 -6.41
N VAL A 57 8.88 2.98 -5.43
CA VAL A 57 9.90 3.11 -4.38
C VAL A 57 11.30 2.68 -4.82
N ARG A 58 11.45 2.05 -5.99
CA ARG A 58 12.73 1.45 -6.42
C ARG A 58 13.87 2.47 -6.47
N ARG A 59 13.58 3.68 -6.94
CA ARG A 59 14.58 4.76 -7.03
C ARG A 59 15.05 5.26 -5.67
N LEU A 60 14.28 5.02 -4.61
CA LEU A 60 14.57 5.45 -3.24
C LEU A 60 15.26 4.34 -2.43
N HIS A 61 15.11 3.08 -2.87
CA HIS A 61 15.55 1.92 -2.09
C HIS A 61 17.06 1.74 -2.11
N ARG A 62 17.70 1.58 -0.93
CA ARG A 62 19.16 1.36 -0.83
C ARG A 62 19.63 0.08 -1.54
N ARG A 63 18.76 -0.91 -1.63
CA ARG A 63 18.99 -2.21 -2.30
C ARG A 63 17.87 -2.50 -3.30
N PRO A 64 17.80 -1.79 -4.44
CA PRO A 64 16.64 -1.83 -5.33
C PRO A 64 16.44 -3.18 -6.01
N TRP A 65 17.50 -3.99 -6.12
CA TRP A 65 17.45 -5.35 -6.66
C TRP A 65 16.68 -6.34 -5.76
N LEU A 66 16.45 -6.00 -4.49
CA LEU A 66 15.65 -6.83 -3.57
C LEU A 66 14.14 -6.62 -3.73
N LEU A 67 13.71 -5.61 -4.47
CA LEU A 67 12.30 -5.33 -4.67
C LEU A 67 11.72 -6.17 -5.82
N PRO A 68 10.50 -6.70 -5.69
CA PRO A 68 9.88 -7.53 -6.73
C PRO A 68 9.79 -6.76 -8.05
N ARG A 69 10.13 -7.45 -9.14
CA ARG A 69 10.03 -6.94 -10.52
C ARG A 69 8.89 -7.53 -11.31
N TYR A 70 8.47 -8.75 -10.95
CA TYR A 70 7.55 -9.54 -11.74
C TYR A 70 6.46 -10.13 -10.87
N ARG A 71 5.34 -10.44 -11.51
CA ARG A 71 4.22 -11.18 -10.91
C ARG A 71 4.48 -12.67 -11.07
N ILE A 72 4.21 -13.44 -10.02
CA ILE A 72 4.30 -14.90 -10.07
C ILE A 72 3.03 -15.43 -10.78
N PRO A 73 3.14 -16.38 -11.73
CA PRO A 73 1.97 -17.01 -12.36
C PRO A 73 0.96 -17.52 -11.34
N HIS A 74 -0.34 -17.30 -11.60
CA HIS A 74 -1.40 -17.60 -10.61
C HIS A 74 -1.43 -19.06 -10.16
N ALA A 75 -1.19 -20.01 -11.07
CA ALA A 75 -1.13 -21.43 -10.74
C ALA A 75 -0.03 -21.73 -9.72
N ILE A 76 1.15 -21.13 -9.90
CA ILE A 76 2.28 -21.26 -8.96
C ILE A 76 1.90 -20.63 -7.62
N VAL A 77 1.31 -19.43 -7.62
CA VAL A 77 0.84 -18.77 -6.38
C VAL A 77 -0.18 -19.64 -5.64
N ARG A 78 -1.13 -20.27 -6.34
CA ARG A 78 -2.10 -21.18 -5.73
C ARG A 78 -1.44 -22.42 -5.16
N LEU A 79 -0.40 -22.95 -5.80
CA LEU A 79 0.32 -24.11 -5.29
C LEU A 79 1.12 -23.78 -4.01
N ILE A 80 1.92 -22.71 -4.04
CA ILE A 80 2.87 -22.41 -2.97
C ILE A 80 2.33 -21.46 -1.89
N GLY A 81 1.28 -20.71 -2.19
CA GLY A 81 0.70 -19.68 -1.32
C GLY A 81 0.38 -20.13 0.11
N PRO A 82 -0.18 -21.33 0.33
CA PRO A 82 -0.45 -21.82 1.69
C PRO A 82 0.79 -21.90 2.59
N PHE A 83 1.97 -22.20 2.05
CA PHE A 83 3.22 -22.21 2.83
C PHE A 83 3.67 -20.81 3.31
N PHE A 84 3.08 -19.76 2.74
CA PHE A 84 3.28 -18.36 3.11
C PHE A 84 2.08 -17.77 3.86
N GLY A 85 1.14 -18.60 4.31
CA GLY A 85 -0.07 -18.17 5.02
C GLY A 85 -1.18 -17.61 4.11
N LEU A 86 -1.07 -17.76 2.80
CA LEU A 86 -2.13 -17.38 1.86
C LEU A 86 -3.07 -18.57 1.64
N THR A 87 -4.25 -18.53 2.23
CA THR A 87 -5.26 -19.59 2.07
C THR A 87 -5.83 -19.59 0.64
N GLN A 88 -6.33 -20.74 0.18
CA GLN A 88 -6.97 -20.82 -1.14
C GLN A 88 -8.20 -19.92 -1.25
N ASP A 89 -8.94 -19.75 -0.15
CA ASP A 89 -10.07 -18.83 -0.06
C ASP A 89 -9.63 -17.35 -0.18
N TYR A 90 -8.52 -16.98 0.48
CA TYR A 90 -7.96 -15.65 0.31
C TYR A 90 -7.54 -15.42 -1.15
N LEU A 91 -6.83 -16.40 -1.75
CA LEU A 91 -6.37 -16.31 -3.13
C LEU A 91 -7.52 -16.25 -4.13
N SER A 92 -8.61 -17.01 -3.95
CA SER A 92 -9.76 -16.95 -4.85
C SER A 92 -10.46 -15.58 -4.84
N LYS A 93 -10.38 -14.85 -3.70
CA LYS A 93 -11.02 -13.54 -3.50
C LYS A 93 -10.12 -12.33 -3.77
N HIS A 94 -8.82 -12.53 -4.03
CA HIS A 94 -7.88 -11.40 -4.17
C HIS A 94 -6.92 -11.54 -5.36
N LEU A 95 -6.55 -12.77 -5.75
CA LEU A 95 -5.53 -12.98 -6.78
C LEU A 95 -6.04 -12.55 -8.16
N GLY A 96 -5.35 -11.58 -8.76
CA GLY A 96 -5.68 -11.02 -10.07
C GLY A 96 -6.85 -10.03 -10.08
N ILE A 97 -7.53 -9.83 -8.94
CA ILE A 97 -8.72 -8.99 -8.86
C ILE A 97 -8.32 -7.50 -8.87
N ARG A 98 -8.99 -6.75 -9.74
CA ARG A 98 -8.88 -5.30 -9.87
C ARG A 98 -10.28 -4.73 -10.07
N PHE A 99 -10.57 -3.64 -9.36
CA PHE A 99 -11.78 -2.87 -9.54
C PHE A 99 -11.49 -1.38 -9.40
N VAL A 100 -12.39 -0.57 -9.93
CA VAL A 100 -12.38 0.88 -9.77
C VAL A 100 -13.21 1.24 -8.56
N VAL A 101 -12.72 2.19 -7.77
CA VAL A 101 -13.43 2.71 -6.61
C VAL A 101 -14.16 3.98 -6.99
N ASP A 102 -15.46 4.04 -6.67
CA ASP A 102 -16.22 5.29 -6.74
C ASP A 102 -16.00 6.10 -5.46
N ASN A 103 -15.19 7.16 -5.58
CA ASN A 103 -14.91 8.14 -4.53
C ASN A 103 -15.56 9.50 -4.84
N GLN A 104 -16.54 9.58 -5.74
CA GLN A 104 -17.13 10.86 -6.16
C GLN A 104 -17.70 11.66 -4.98
N ARG A 105 -18.30 10.99 -3.99
CA ARG A 105 -18.83 11.65 -2.80
C ARG A 105 -17.77 12.33 -1.93
N SER A 106 -16.58 11.75 -1.80
CA SER A 106 -15.52 12.41 -1.01
C SER A 106 -14.93 13.61 -1.74
N LEU A 107 -14.89 13.57 -3.08
CA LEU A 107 -14.49 14.69 -3.92
C LEU A 107 -15.53 15.82 -3.88
N ASN A 108 -16.79 15.49 -4.11
CA ASN A 108 -17.86 16.47 -4.34
C ASN A 108 -18.44 17.00 -3.02
N ASP A 109 -18.81 16.11 -2.09
CA ASP A 109 -19.46 16.51 -0.84
C ASP A 109 -18.42 17.02 0.15
N LEU A 110 -17.27 16.34 0.29
CA LEU A 110 -16.26 16.68 1.31
C LEU A 110 -15.12 17.54 0.76
N GLY A 111 -15.02 17.76 -0.55
CA GLY A 111 -13.97 18.59 -1.15
C GLY A 111 -12.56 18.02 -0.98
N ILE A 112 -12.43 16.69 -0.82
CA ILE A 112 -11.13 16.06 -0.54
C ILE A 112 -10.20 16.21 -1.75
N LYS A 113 -9.00 16.71 -1.47
CA LYS A 113 -7.90 16.76 -2.42
C LYS A 113 -6.92 15.63 -2.10
N TYR A 114 -7.02 14.53 -2.85
CA TYR A 114 -6.16 13.38 -2.65
C TYR A 114 -4.70 13.70 -2.96
N ARG A 115 -3.81 13.26 -2.07
CA ARG A 115 -2.38 13.23 -2.36
C ARG A 115 -2.09 12.10 -3.32
N SER A 116 -1.17 12.35 -4.26
CA SER A 116 -0.79 11.32 -5.23
C SER A 116 -0.25 10.07 -4.54
N ILE A 117 -0.56 8.90 -5.10
CA ILE A 117 0.00 7.62 -4.63
C ILE A 117 1.54 7.63 -4.57
N THR A 118 2.19 8.31 -5.53
CA THR A 118 3.66 8.44 -5.56
C THR A 118 4.18 9.20 -4.35
N GLU A 119 3.56 10.32 -3.98
CA GLU A 119 3.91 11.10 -2.78
C GLU A 119 3.68 10.25 -1.52
N THR A 120 2.50 9.63 -1.41
CA THR A 120 2.13 8.77 -0.28
C THR A 120 3.14 7.65 -0.05
N LEU A 121 3.51 6.93 -1.11
CA LEU A 121 4.46 5.82 -1.04
C LEU A 121 5.90 6.28 -0.80
N THR A 122 6.28 7.44 -1.33
CA THR A 122 7.58 8.05 -1.08
C THR A 122 7.75 8.40 0.40
N ASP A 123 6.75 9.06 0.98
CA ASP A 123 6.76 9.42 2.40
C ASP A 123 6.75 8.17 3.28
N HIS A 124 5.89 7.19 2.96
CA HIS A 124 5.84 5.91 3.68
C HIS A 124 7.20 5.19 3.66
N TYR A 125 7.87 5.15 2.51
CA TYR A 125 9.20 4.54 2.39
C TYR A 125 10.25 5.28 3.25
N ARG A 126 10.25 6.61 3.24
CA ARG A 126 11.18 7.42 4.06
C ARG A 126 10.99 7.15 5.55
N CYS A 127 9.75 7.11 6.04
CA CYS A 127 9.46 6.74 7.42
C CYS A 127 10.00 5.34 7.77
N TRP A 128 9.80 4.36 6.88
CA TRP A 128 10.31 3.01 7.08
C TRP A 128 11.85 2.97 7.13
N ASP A 129 12.55 3.67 6.22
CA ASP A 129 14.02 3.70 6.20
C ASP A 129 14.58 4.39 7.45
N MET A 130 13.98 5.49 7.89
CA MET A 130 14.35 6.19 9.12
C MET A 130 14.23 5.27 10.35
N GLN A 131 13.11 4.56 10.50
CA GLN A 131 12.91 3.60 11.59
C GLN A 131 13.98 2.49 11.58
N ARG A 132 14.40 2.03 10.39
CA ARG A 132 15.47 1.04 10.27
C ARG A 132 16.80 1.55 10.77
N GLN A 133 17.16 2.79 10.42
CA GLN A 133 18.43 3.40 10.83
C GLN A 133 18.48 3.57 12.36
N LEU A 134 17.40 4.07 12.96
CA LEU A 134 17.28 4.23 14.40
C LEU A 134 17.43 2.89 15.15
N ASN A 135 16.76 1.84 14.66
CA ASN A 135 16.85 0.51 15.26
C ASN A 135 18.26 -0.09 15.14
N SER A 136 18.96 0.15 14.03
CA SER A 136 20.35 -0.27 13.87
C SER A 136 21.28 0.42 14.88
N GLN A 137 21.15 1.74 15.05
CA GLN A 137 21.95 2.50 16.01
C GLN A 137 21.67 2.08 17.47
N ALA A 138 20.41 1.85 17.83
CA ALA A 138 20.04 1.38 19.16
C ALA A 138 20.67 0.00 19.48
N ASN A 139 20.66 -0.92 18.50
CA ASN A 139 21.27 -2.24 18.67
C ASN A 139 22.80 -2.18 18.78
N GLU A 140 23.46 -1.24 18.10
CA GLU A 140 24.90 -1.02 18.24
C GLU A 140 25.24 -0.50 19.65
N LYS A 141 24.48 0.46 20.17
CA LYS A 141 24.66 0.98 21.55
C LYS A 141 24.42 -0.06 22.65
N LEU A 142 23.53 -1.03 22.43
CA LEU A 142 23.29 -2.12 23.38
C LEU A 142 24.41 -3.17 23.39
N ARG A 143 25.27 -3.18 22.36
CA ARG A 143 26.37 -4.14 22.21
C ARG A 143 27.73 -3.59 22.63
N SER A 144 27.85 -2.27 22.83
CA SER A 144 29.01 -1.56 23.37
C SER A 144 28.90 -1.42 24.89
#